data_AF-K1RXB3-F1
#
_entry.id   AF-K1RXB3-F1
#
_cell.length_a   1.000
_cell.length_b   1.000
_cell.length_c   1.000
_cell.angle_alpha   90.00
_cell.angle_beta   90.00
_cell.angle_gamma   90.00
#
_symmetry.space_group_name_H-M   'P 1'
#
loop_
_entity.id
_entity.type
_entity.pdbx_description
1 polymer ?
#
loop_
_entity_poly.entity_id
_entity_poly.type
_entity_poly.pdbx_seq_one_letter_code
_entity_poly.pdbx_strand_id
1 'polypeptide(L)'
;AEKERHQVFIEPEGLHTNEMYVGGMSSSLPEDVQLAMYRTVPGLEHCEIVRNAYAIEYDCINAKQLNPSLEFKNINGLFSGGQFNGSSGYEEAASQGLIAGINAAMSVLHRDPLILDRSESYIGVLIDDLVTKDNREPYRMMTSRAEYRLLLRQDNADLRLRKKGYEIGLISQQEYDALVEKEELIDGEIQRLKNTSVGANKEIQHFLEAS
;
A
#
# COMPACT_ATOMS: atom_id res chain seq x y z
N ALA A 1 -4.91 -22.22 15.49
CA ALA A 1 -5.70 -22.08 16.73
C ALA A 1 -4.93 -22.49 17.99
N GLU A 2 -3.60 -22.65 17.94
CA GLU A 2 -2.76 -23.10 19.08
C GLU A 2 -1.80 -22.00 19.56
N LYS A 3 -2.27 -20.76 19.68
CA LYS A 3 -1.46 -19.68 20.28
C LYS A 3 -2.02 -19.34 21.64
N GLU A 4 -1.21 -19.53 22.68
CA GLU A 4 -1.56 -19.21 24.07
C GLU A 4 -1.70 -17.71 24.33
N ARG A 5 -1.15 -16.86 23.44
CA ARG A 5 -1.24 -15.40 23.53
C ARG A 5 -1.31 -14.76 22.14
N HIS A 6 -1.96 -13.60 22.09
CA HIS A 6 -1.99 -12.71 20.93
C HIS A 6 -1.39 -11.37 21.32
N GLN A 7 -0.59 -10.79 20.42
CA GLN A 7 0.01 -9.49 20.65
C GLN A 7 -1.04 -8.39 20.40
N VAL A 8 -1.00 -7.37 21.24
CA VAL A 8 -1.85 -6.19 21.17
C VAL A 8 -0.96 -4.96 21.12
N PHE A 9 -1.37 -3.94 20.36
CA PHE A 9 -0.68 -2.65 20.27
C PHE A 9 -1.59 -1.57 20.85
N ILE A 10 -1.01 -0.67 21.65
CA ILE A 10 -1.70 0.51 22.17
C ILE A 10 -1.14 1.72 21.43
N GLU A 11 -1.97 2.31 20.58
CA GLU A 11 -1.56 3.36 19.65
C GLU A 11 -2.27 4.68 20.01
N PRO A 12 -1.55 5.77 20.28
CA PRO A 12 -2.17 7.07 20.52
C PRO A 12 -2.92 7.56 19.27
N GLU A 13 -4.18 7.95 19.41
CA GLU A 13 -4.98 8.44 18.26
C GLU A 13 -4.62 9.89 17.87
N GLY A 14 -3.94 10.64 18.74
CA GLY A 14 -3.48 11.99 18.42
C GLY A 14 -2.76 12.70 19.56
N LEU A 15 -2.17 13.86 19.25
CA LEU A 15 -1.38 14.65 20.21
C LEU A 15 -2.21 15.38 21.28
N HIS A 16 -3.51 15.55 21.04
CA HIS A 16 -4.40 16.39 21.86
C HIS A 16 -5.63 15.61 22.39
N THR A 17 -5.56 14.28 22.40
CA THR A 17 -6.59 13.39 22.93
C THR A 17 -5.98 12.37 23.88
N ASN A 18 -6.78 11.87 24.81
CA ASN A 18 -6.41 10.73 25.65
C ASN A 18 -6.90 9.39 25.05
N GLU A 19 -7.54 9.42 23.88
CA GLU A 19 -7.99 8.22 23.17
C GLU A 19 -6.80 7.40 22.67
N MET A 20 -6.89 6.09 22.89
CA MET A 20 -5.89 5.10 22.51
C MET A 20 -6.58 4.00 21.70
N TYR A 21 -6.04 3.67 20.54
CA TYR A 21 -6.49 2.57 19.71
C TYR A 21 -5.85 1.25 20.20
N VAL A 22 -6.69 0.24 20.45
CA VAL A 22 -6.25 -1.08 20.91
C VAL A 22 -6.16 -2.04 19.71
N GLY A 23 -5.04 -1.95 18.99
CA GLY A 23 -4.76 -2.71 17.78
C GLY A 23 -4.67 -4.22 18.06
N GLY A 24 -5.43 -5.01 17.28
CA GLY A 24 -5.49 -6.47 17.41
C GLY A 24 -6.65 -7.00 18.26
N MET A 25 -7.52 -6.13 18.78
CA MET A 25 -8.67 -6.50 19.61
C MET A 25 -10.02 -5.99 19.08
N SER A 26 -10.19 -5.96 17.75
CA SER A 26 -11.49 -5.67 17.13
C SER A 26 -12.56 -6.69 17.55
N SER A 27 -13.79 -6.27 17.80
CA SER A 27 -14.85 -7.13 18.35
C SER A 27 -16.26 -6.64 17.96
N SER A 28 -17.21 -7.57 17.92
CA SER A 28 -18.66 -7.31 17.83
C SER A 28 -19.43 -7.91 19.01
N LEU A 29 -18.71 -8.24 20.10
CA LEU A 29 -19.31 -8.77 21.33
C LEU A 29 -20.11 -7.67 22.06
N PRO A 30 -21.02 -8.05 22.97
CA PRO A 30 -21.68 -7.09 23.85
C PRO A 30 -20.69 -6.25 24.67
N GLU A 31 -21.07 -5.01 24.98
CA GLU A 31 -20.23 -4.01 25.68
C GLU A 31 -19.67 -4.51 27.02
N ASP A 32 -20.47 -5.20 27.82
CA ASP A 32 -20.05 -5.76 29.11
C ASP A 32 -18.97 -6.83 28.95
N VAL A 33 -19.09 -7.67 27.91
CA VAL A 33 -18.09 -8.67 27.54
C VAL A 33 -16.81 -8.01 27.02
N GLN A 34 -16.93 -6.94 26.23
CA GLN A 34 -15.77 -6.17 25.77
C GLN A 34 -14.99 -5.61 26.96
N LEU A 35 -15.65 -4.93 27.89
CA LEU A 35 -15.00 -4.36 29.07
C LEU A 35 -14.31 -5.43 29.92
N ALA A 36 -15.00 -6.55 30.16
CA ALA A 36 -14.41 -7.68 30.88
C ALA A 36 -13.17 -8.23 30.16
N MET A 37 -13.22 -8.37 28.84
CA MET A 37 -12.10 -8.82 28.01
C MET A 37 -10.92 -7.85 28.04
N TYR A 38 -11.13 -6.55 27.80
CA TYR A 38 -10.03 -5.57 27.80
C TYR A 38 -9.31 -5.52 29.16
N ARG A 39 -10.04 -5.63 30.28
CA ARG A 39 -9.45 -5.65 31.63
C ARG A 39 -8.62 -6.88 31.97
N THR A 40 -8.63 -7.91 31.11
CA THR A 40 -7.72 -9.06 31.24
C THR A 40 -6.34 -8.81 30.65
N VAL A 41 -6.17 -7.74 29.86
CA VAL A 41 -4.89 -7.38 29.26
C VAL A 41 -4.02 -6.68 30.30
N PRO A 42 -2.79 -7.13 30.55
CA PRO A 42 -1.89 -6.47 31.50
C PRO A 42 -1.69 -4.99 31.16
N GLY A 43 -1.90 -4.12 32.15
CA GLY A 43 -1.86 -2.65 32.01
C GLY A 43 -3.21 -2.00 31.67
N LEU A 44 -4.26 -2.78 31.38
CA LEU A 44 -5.62 -2.29 31.10
C LEU A 44 -6.64 -2.72 32.18
N GLU A 45 -6.18 -3.20 33.35
CA GLU A 45 -7.05 -3.75 34.41
C GLU A 45 -8.11 -2.76 34.90
N HIS A 46 -7.81 -1.46 34.79
CA HIS A 46 -8.68 -0.35 35.17
C HIS A 46 -9.04 0.56 33.98
N CYS A 47 -8.98 0.05 32.74
CA CYS A 47 -9.31 0.86 31.57
C CYS A 47 -10.77 1.34 31.60
N GLU A 48 -11.00 2.48 30.97
CA GLU A 48 -12.31 3.04 30.67
C GLU A 48 -12.49 3.08 29.15
N ILE A 49 -13.61 2.54 28.66
CA ILE A 49 -13.91 2.51 27.23
C ILE A 49 -14.58 3.83 26.85
N VAL A 50 -13.92 4.60 25.98
CA VAL A 50 -14.50 5.82 25.39
C VAL A 50 -15.47 5.48 24.25
N ARG A 51 -15.13 4.46 23.46
CA ARG A 51 -15.93 3.97 22.32
C ARG A 51 -15.86 2.45 22.26
N ASN A 52 -17.03 1.81 22.27
CA ASN A 52 -17.12 0.35 22.15
C ASN A 52 -16.71 -0.13 20.76
N ALA A 53 -16.07 -1.29 20.69
CA ALA A 53 -15.78 -1.96 19.43
C ALA A 53 -17.09 -2.41 18.76
N TYR A 54 -17.10 -2.42 17.43
CA TYR A 54 -18.24 -2.88 16.65
C TYR A 54 -17.77 -3.48 15.32
N ALA A 55 -18.68 -4.18 14.66
CA ALA A 55 -18.54 -4.59 13.27
C ALA A 55 -19.59 -3.87 12.41
N ILE A 56 -19.23 -3.59 11.17
CA ILE A 56 -20.12 -3.00 10.18
C ILE A 56 -20.24 -3.93 8.98
N GLU A 57 -21.46 -4.03 8.46
CA GLU A 57 -21.76 -4.70 7.21
C GLU A 57 -22.14 -3.64 6.17
N TYR A 58 -21.64 -3.82 4.95
CA TYR A 58 -21.85 -2.88 3.86
C TYR A 58 -21.93 -3.64 2.54
N ASP A 59 -22.73 -3.10 1.61
CA ASP A 59 -22.79 -3.60 0.25
C ASP A 59 -21.55 -3.15 -0.55
N CYS A 60 -21.06 -4.02 -1.42
CA CYS A 60 -20.01 -3.73 -2.38
C CYS A 60 -20.33 -4.34 -3.75
N ILE A 61 -19.75 -3.81 -4.82
CA ILE A 61 -19.90 -4.39 -6.16
C ILE A 61 -18.97 -5.58 -6.35
N ASN A 62 -19.29 -6.42 -7.33
CA ASN A 62 -18.31 -7.36 -7.85
C ASN A 62 -17.33 -6.61 -8.77
N ALA A 63 -16.09 -6.42 -8.31
CA ALA A 63 -15.04 -5.72 -9.04
C ALA A 63 -14.70 -6.33 -10.42
N LYS A 64 -15.10 -7.57 -10.71
CA LYS A 64 -14.98 -8.17 -12.06
C LYS A 64 -15.84 -7.47 -13.12
N GLN A 65 -16.76 -6.60 -12.71
CA GLN A 65 -17.51 -5.71 -13.60
C GLN A 65 -16.67 -4.52 -14.10
N LEU A 66 -15.49 -4.28 -13.52
CA LEU A 66 -14.57 -3.23 -13.90
C LEU A 66 -13.50 -3.75 -14.87
N ASN A 67 -13.03 -2.87 -15.74
CA ASN A 67 -11.79 -3.02 -16.50
C ASN A 67 -10.57 -2.77 -15.60
N PRO A 68 -9.35 -3.14 -16.01
CA PRO A 68 -8.12 -2.74 -15.31
C PRO A 68 -7.92 -1.22 -15.21
N SER A 69 -8.66 -0.42 -16.01
CA SER A 69 -8.72 1.04 -15.89
C SER A 69 -9.57 1.53 -14.72
N LEU A 70 -10.27 0.62 -14.02
CA LEU A 70 -11.32 0.88 -13.03
C LEU A 70 -12.61 1.50 -13.59
N GLU A 71 -12.77 1.50 -14.92
CA GLU A 71 -14.03 1.83 -15.60
C GLU A 71 -14.98 0.63 -15.61
N PHE A 72 -16.29 0.86 -15.45
CA PHE A 72 -17.28 -0.20 -15.63
C PHE A 72 -17.31 -0.69 -17.09
N LYS A 73 -17.24 -2.01 -17.28
CA LYS A 73 -17.30 -2.65 -18.61
C LYS A 73 -18.54 -2.31 -19.42
N ASN A 74 -19.66 -2.11 -18.73
CA ASN A 74 -20.97 -1.90 -19.35
C ASN A 74 -21.45 -0.43 -19.31
N ILE A 75 -20.69 0.47 -18.65
CA ILE A 75 -21.07 1.87 -18.47
C ILE A 75 -19.86 2.76 -18.74
N ASN A 76 -19.77 3.27 -19.96
CA ASN A 76 -18.68 4.14 -20.38
C ASN A 76 -18.69 5.44 -19.58
N GLY A 77 -17.52 5.89 -19.15
CA GLY A 77 -17.33 7.11 -18.37
C GLY A 77 -17.63 6.97 -16.87
N LEU A 78 -18.06 5.79 -16.39
CA LEU A 78 -18.28 5.53 -14.97
C LEU A 78 -17.10 4.73 -14.40
N PHE A 79 -16.43 5.31 -13.41
CA PHE A 79 -15.26 4.74 -12.74
C PHE A 79 -15.56 4.47 -11.27
N SER A 80 -14.85 3.50 -10.68
CA SER A 80 -15.05 3.11 -9.28
C SER A 80 -13.73 2.83 -8.57
N GLY A 81 -13.61 3.28 -7.32
CA GLY A 81 -12.45 3.04 -6.48
C GLY A 81 -12.81 2.94 -5.00
N GLY A 82 -11.99 2.22 -4.24
CA GLY A 82 -12.11 2.15 -2.79
C GLY A 82 -12.94 1.00 -2.28
N GLN A 83 -13.48 1.16 -1.08
CA GLN A 83 -14.21 0.10 -0.37
C GLN A 83 -15.41 -0.43 -1.15
N PHE A 84 -16.01 0.41 -2.01
CA PHE A 84 -17.10 0.01 -2.89
C PHE A 84 -16.71 -1.14 -3.84
N ASN A 85 -15.42 -1.26 -4.21
CA ASN A 85 -14.88 -2.36 -5.02
C ASN A 85 -14.57 -3.64 -4.22
N GLY A 86 -14.88 -3.68 -2.92
CA GLY A 86 -14.61 -4.84 -2.07
C GLY A 86 -13.18 -4.91 -1.52
N SER A 87 -12.43 -3.81 -1.50
CA SER A 87 -11.16 -3.70 -0.77
C SER A 87 -11.36 -3.11 0.62
N SER A 88 -10.46 -3.38 1.56
CA SER A 88 -10.45 -2.75 2.89
C SER A 88 -9.07 -2.18 3.21
N GLY A 89 -8.99 -0.88 3.45
CA GLY A 89 -7.75 -0.17 3.80
C GLY A 89 -7.68 1.19 3.12
N TYR A 90 -7.03 2.15 3.79
CA TYR A 90 -6.96 3.52 3.28
C TYR A 90 -6.06 3.60 2.05
N GLU A 91 -4.95 2.87 2.07
CA GLU A 91 -3.94 2.82 1.02
C GLU A 91 -4.49 2.15 -0.24
N GLU A 92 -5.21 1.04 -0.09
CA GLU A 92 -5.91 0.38 -1.19
C GLU A 92 -6.95 1.31 -1.82
N ALA A 93 -7.71 2.04 -1.00
CA ALA A 93 -8.72 2.95 -1.50
C ALA A 93 -8.14 4.18 -2.19
N ALA A 94 -7.10 4.79 -1.61
CA ALA A 94 -6.38 5.90 -2.21
C ALA A 94 -5.75 5.51 -3.55
N SER A 95 -5.15 4.32 -3.63
CA SER A 95 -4.53 3.80 -4.85
C SER A 95 -5.55 3.62 -5.97
N GLN A 96 -6.71 3.02 -5.67
CA GLN A 96 -7.79 2.87 -6.64
C GLN A 96 -8.38 4.22 -7.04
N GLY A 97 -8.63 5.11 -6.08
CA GLY A 97 -9.15 6.46 -6.34
C GLY A 97 -8.22 7.26 -7.25
N LEU A 98 -6.91 7.18 -7.04
CA LEU A 98 -5.91 7.81 -7.91
C LEU A 98 -6.03 7.31 -9.36
N ILE A 99 -6.02 5.99 -9.57
CA ILE A 99 -6.10 5.41 -10.93
C ILE A 99 -7.44 5.67 -11.59
N ALA A 100 -8.55 5.52 -10.85
CA ALA A 100 -9.89 5.81 -11.34
C ALA A 100 -10.03 7.29 -11.74
N GLY A 101 -9.50 8.21 -10.93
CA GLY A 101 -9.50 9.64 -11.22
C GLY A 101 -8.64 10.01 -12.45
N ILE A 102 -7.44 9.43 -12.55
CA ILE A 102 -6.57 9.58 -13.73
C ILE A 102 -7.31 9.13 -14.99
N ASN A 103 -7.89 7.92 -14.97
CA ASN A 103 -8.52 7.35 -16.15
C ASN A 103 -9.85 8.03 -16.52
N ALA A 104 -10.59 8.54 -15.53
CA ALA A 104 -11.72 9.43 -15.78
C ALA A 104 -11.29 10.69 -16.53
N ALA A 105 -10.19 11.34 -16.10
CA ALA A 105 -9.64 12.50 -16.80
C ALA A 105 -9.12 12.15 -18.21
N MET A 106 -8.41 11.02 -18.38
CA MET A 106 -7.94 10.57 -19.69
C MET A 106 -9.09 10.31 -20.66
N SER A 107 -10.19 9.71 -20.18
CA SER A 107 -11.39 9.47 -20.99
C SER A 107 -12.01 10.77 -21.53
N VAL A 108 -12.13 11.80 -20.67
CA VAL A 108 -12.62 13.13 -21.07
C VAL A 108 -11.66 13.81 -22.06
N LEU A 109 -10.35 13.61 -21.90
CA LEU A 109 -9.31 14.13 -22.79
C LEU A 109 -9.12 13.30 -24.07
N HIS A 110 -9.89 12.23 -24.26
CA HIS A 110 -9.74 11.28 -25.37
C HIS A 110 -8.31 10.71 -25.50
N ARG A 111 -7.69 10.42 -24.35
CA ARG A 111 -6.38 9.77 -24.24
C ARG A 111 -6.56 8.32 -23.77
N ASP A 112 -5.57 7.48 -24.08
CA ASP A 112 -5.54 6.11 -23.59
C ASP A 112 -5.48 6.07 -22.05
N PRO A 113 -6.16 5.11 -21.40
CA PRO A 113 -6.12 4.97 -19.95
C PRO A 113 -4.74 4.53 -19.47
N LEU A 114 -4.34 5.00 -18.30
CA LEU A 114 -3.20 4.46 -17.56
C LEU A 114 -3.59 3.12 -16.94
N ILE A 115 -2.94 2.06 -17.40
CA ILE A 115 -3.00 0.72 -16.79
C ILE A 115 -1.61 0.43 -16.21
N LEU A 116 -1.56 0.13 -14.91
CA LEU A 116 -0.32 -0.27 -14.25
C LEU A 116 -0.21 -1.79 -14.23
N ASP A 117 0.88 -2.31 -14.76
CA ASP A 117 1.10 -3.75 -14.76
C ASP A 117 1.47 -4.26 -13.36
N ARG A 118 1.13 -5.52 -13.08
CA ARG A 118 1.46 -6.19 -11.81
C ARG A 118 2.95 -6.24 -11.53
N SER A 119 3.79 -6.30 -12.56
CA SER A 119 5.25 -6.30 -12.45
C SER A 119 5.84 -4.91 -12.20
N GLU A 120 5.06 -3.84 -12.40
CA GLU A 120 5.51 -2.46 -12.28
C GLU A 120 5.15 -1.84 -10.93
N SER A 121 4.04 -2.27 -10.29
CA SER A 121 3.60 -1.70 -9.02
C SER A 121 2.66 -2.60 -8.22
N TYR A 122 2.65 -2.38 -6.90
CA TYR A 122 1.62 -2.95 -6.02
C TYR A 122 0.21 -2.41 -6.32
N ILE A 123 0.08 -1.21 -6.91
CA ILE A 123 -1.21 -0.69 -7.39
C ILE A 123 -1.73 -1.58 -8.55
N GLY A 124 -0.85 -1.98 -9.47
CA GLY A 124 -1.17 -2.93 -10.53
C GLY A 124 -1.56 -4.30 -9.97
N VAL A 125 -0.84 -4.81 -8.97
CA VAL A 125 -1.19 -6.07 -8.27
C VAL A 125 -2.58 -5.98 -7.63
N LEU A 126 -2.87 -4.88 -6.91
CA LEU A 126 -4.16 -4.62 -6.27
C LEU A 126 -5.30 -4.65 -7.29
N ILE A 127 -5.19 -3.84 -8.35
CA ILE A 127 -6.25 -3.67 -9.33
C ILE A 127 -6.47 -4.97 -10.10
N ASP A 128 -5.40 -5.62 -10.56
CA ASP A 128 -5.54 -6.87 -11.29
C ASP A 128 -6.14 -7.98 -10.41
N ASP A 129 -5.71 -8.12 -9.15
CA ASP A 129 -6.33 -9.07 -8.22
C ASP A 129 -7.82 -8.79 -8.01
N LEU A 130 -8.21 -7.52 -7.86
CA LEU A 130 -9.61 -7.14 -7.67
C LEU A 130 -10.48 -7.49 -8.88
N VAL A 131 -10.00 -7.24 -10.10
CA VAL A 131 -10.82 -7.45 -11.32
C VAL A 131 -10.77 -8.88 -11.88
N THR A 132 -9.81 -9.70 -11.43
CA THR A 132 -9.63 -11.08 -11.92
C THR A 132 -10.05 -12.16 -10.93
N LYS A 133 -9.73 -12.01 -9.64
CA LYS A 133 -9.95 -13.06 -8.62
C LYS A 133 -11.37 -13.01 -8.05
N ASP A 134 -11.87 -14.17 -7.65
CA ASP A 134 -13.10 -14.26 -6.87
C ASP A 134 -12.78 -13.99 -5.39
N ASN A 135 -12.96 -12.74 -4.97
CA ASN A 135 -12.77 -12.34 -3.58
C ASN A 135 -14.07 -12.56 -2.80
N ARG A 136 -14.02 -13.39 -1.75
CA ARG A 136 -15.15 -13.65 -0.82
C ARG A 136 -15.05 -12.88 0.49
N GLU A 137 -13.91 -12.24 0.72
CA GLU A 137 -13.61 -11.38 1.86
C GLU A 137 -13.03 -10.05 1.33
N PRO A 138 -13.12 -8.95 2.09
CA PRO A 138 -12.53 -7.68 1.69
C PRO A 138 -11.04 -7.83 1.39
N TYR A 139 -10.63 -7.44 0.17
CA TYR A 139 -9.24 -7.57 -0.26
C TYR A 139 -8.31 -6.69 0.59
N ARG A 140 -7.18 -7.26 1.00
CA ARG A 140 -6.09 -6.57 1.73
C ARG A 140 -4.75 -6.88 1.08
N MET A 141 -3.92 -5.88 0.86
CA MET A 141 -2.62 -6.06 0.20
C MET A 141 -1.67 -6.99 0.95
N MET A 142 -1.77 -7.02 2.29
CA MET A 142 -0.88 -7.82 3.14
C MET A 142 -0.94 -9.33 2.85
N THR A 143 -2.07 -9.85 2.35
CA THR A 143 -2.22 -11.27 1.99
C THR A 143 -1.92 -11.54 0.52
N SER A 144 -1.68 -10.50 -0.28
CA SER A 144 -1.36 -10.61 -1.70
C SER A 144 0.05 -11.18 -1.90
N ARG A 145 0.23 -11.99 -2.95
CA ARG A 145 1.56 -12.43 -3.41
C ARG A 145 1.92 -11.66 -4.67
N ALA A 146 2.88 -10.75 -4.55
CA ALA A 146 3.54 -10.15 -5.70
C ALA A 146 4.73 -11.02 -6.11
N GLU A 147 4.69 -11.60 -7.31
CA GLU A 147 5.80 -12.43 -7.82
C GLU A 147 7.09 -11.61 -7.98
N TYR A 148 6.95 -10.31 -8.25
CA TYR A 148 8.06 -9.38 -8.48
C TYR A 148 8.47 -8.57 -7.24
N ARG A 149 8.23 -9.08 -6.02
CA ARG A 149 8.49 -8.35 -4.76
C ARG A 149 9.91 -7.78 -4.58
N LEU A 150 10.92 -8.37 -5.24
CA LEU A 150 12.30 -7.88 -5.19
C LEU A 150 12.49 -6.59 -6.02
N LEU A 151 11.67 -6.40 -7.06
CA LEU A 151 11.66 -5.21 -7.88
C LEU A 151 10.68 -4.16 -7.33
N LEU A 152 9.55 -4.61 -6.78
CA LEU A 152 8.50 -3.76 -6.23
C LEU A 152 8.83 -3.33 -4.79
N ARG A 153 9.77 -2.40 -4.64
CA ARG A 153 10.20 -1.91 -3.33
C ARG A 153 9.75 -0.48 -3.07
N GLN A 154 9.68 -0.12 -1.81
CA GLN A 154 9.33 1.25 -1.41
C GLN A 154 10.38 2.27 -1.87
N ASP A 155 11.67 1.91 -1.83
CA ASP A 155 12.80 2.80 -2.13
C ASP A 155 12.93 3.20 -3.61
N ASN A 156 12.28 2.45 -4.51
CA ASN A 156 12.40 2.63 -5.96
C ASN A 156 11.05 2.92 -6.64
N ALA A 157 10.01 3.27 -5.87
CA ALA A 157 8.70 3.56 -6.42
C ALA A 157 8.71 4.75 -7.40
N ASP A 158 9.55 5.75 -7.12
CA ASP A 158 9.75 6.90 -8.00
C ASP A 158 10.40 6.48 -9.33
N LEU A 159 11.48 5.70 -9.29
CA LEU A 159 12.16 5.13 -10.47
C LEU A 159 11.20 4.32 -11.35
N ARG A 160 10.23 3.63 -10.75
CA ARG A 160 9.25 2.82 -11.49
C ARG A 160 8.11 3.64 -12.09
N LEU A 161 7.59 4.65 -11.37
CA LEU A 161 6.28 5.23 -11.69
C LEU A 161 6.30 6.72 -12.04
N ARG A 162 7.34 7.46 -11.67
CA ARG A 162 7.34 8.92 -11.84
C ARG A 162 7.36 9.34 -13.31
N LYS A 163 8.05 8.60 -14.17
CA LYS A 163 8.01 8.82 -15.63
C LYS A 163 6.57 8.72 -16.18
N LYS A 164 5.83 7.67 -15.82
CA LYS A 164 4.42 7.51 -16.22
C LYS A 164 3.58 8.68 -15.69
N GLY A 165 3.81 9.10 -14.44
CA GLY A 165 3.18 10.26 -13.83
C GLY A 165 3.41 11.57 -14.59
N TYR A 166 4.63 11.77 -15.11
CA TYR A 166 4.98 12.91 -15.95
C TYR A 166 4.27 12.84 -17.32
N GLU A 167 4.29 11.68 -17.98
CA GLU A 167 3.62 11.46 -19.28
C GLU A 167 2.10 11.71 -19.23
N ILE A 168 1.46 11.42 -18.10
CA ILE A 168 0.03 11.71 -17.89
C ILE A 168 -0.25 13.12 -17.37
N GLY A 169 0.78 13.91 -17.05
CA GLY A 169 0.68 15.31 -16.63
C GLY A 169 0.43 15.54 -15.13
N LEU A 170 0.68 14.54 -14.27
CA LEU A 170 0.57 14.70 -12.81
C LEU A 170 1.88 15.13 -12.13
N ILE A 171 3.01 14.97 -12.82
CA ILE A 171 4.33 15.31 -12.30
C ILE A 171 4.86 16.51 -13.09
N SER A 172 5.45 17.48 -12.39
CA SER A 172 6.06 18.64 -13.03
C SER A 172 7.35 18.29 -13.79
N GLN A 173 7.75 19.12 -14.75
CA GLN A 173 9.06 18.98 -15.42
C GLN A 173 10.20 18.94 -14.40
N GLN A 174 10.17 19.82 -13.39
CA GLN A 174 11.20 19.88 -12.36
C GLN A 174 11.34 18.56 -11.58
N GLU A 175 10.23 17.95 -11.19
CA GLU A 175 10.24 16.67 -10.47
C GLU A 175 10.69 15.50 -11.35
N TYR A 176 10.43 15.58 -12.65
CA TYR A 176 10.90 14.61 -13.64
C TYR A 176 12.39 14.77 -13.93
N ASP A 177 12.90 16.00 -14.07
CA ASP A 177 14.32 16.26 -14.25
C ASP A 177 15.13 15.75 -13.06
N ALA A 178 14.63 15.92 -11.83
CA ALA A 178 15.23 15.36 -10.63
C ALA A 178 15.28 13.82 -10.62
N LEU A 179 14.33 13.15 -11.30
CA LEU A 179 14.37 11.70 -11.48
C LEU A 179 15.49 11.31 -12.44
N VAL A 180 15.58 12.01 -13.57
CA VAL A 180 16.61 11.77 -14.59
C VAL A 180 18.00 11.96 -14.00
N GLU A 181 18.22 13.05 -13.25
CA GLU A 181 19.47 13.27 -12.53
C GLU A 181 19.76 12.13 -11.54
N LYS A 182 18.76 11.68 -10.76
CA LYS A 182 18.91 10.55 -9.85
C LYS A 182 19.32 9.27 -10.60
N GLU A 183 18.71 8.97 -11.74
CA GLU A 183 19.04 7.81 -12.57
C GLU A 183 20.48 7.90 -13.10
N GLU A 184 20.89 9.06 -13.61
CA GLU A 184 22.25 9.31 -14.11
C GLU A 184 23.31 9.15 -13.00
N LEU A 185 23.04 9.66 -11.79
CA LEU A 185 23.93 9.54 -10.64
C LEU A 185 24.06 8.07 -10.19
N ILE A 186 22.95 7.32 -10.14
CA ILE A 186 22.96 5.90 -9.79
C ILE A 186 23.77 5.11 -10.82
N ASP A 187 23.51 5.31 -12.11
CA ASP A 187 24.21 4.60 -13.17
C ASP A 187 25.69 4.96 -13.21
N GLY A 188 26.03 6.23 -13.06
CA GLY A 188 27.41 6.70 -12.96
C GLY A 188 28.16 6.04 -11.81
N GLU A 189 27.53 5.95 -10.63
CA GLU A 189 28.13 5.31 -9.46
C GLU A 189 28.26 3.79 -9.62
N ILE A 190 27.27 3.14 -10.22
CA ILE A 190 27.36 1.70 -10.56
C ILE A 190 28.54 1.45 -11.50
N GLN A 191 28.73 2.28 -12.53
CA GLN A 191 29.87 2.15 -13.43
C GLN A 191 31.20 2.42 -12.72
N ARG A 192 31.26 3.44 -11.85
CA ARG A 192 32.45 3.72 -11.05
C ARG A 192 32.82 2.52 -10.18
N LEU A 193 31.86 1.94 -9.46
CA LEU A 193 32.07 0.79 -8.58
C LEU A 193 32.47 -0.47 -9.36
N LYS A 194 31.87 -0.72 -10.53
CA LYS A 194 32.26 -1.86 -11.40
C LYS A 194 33.69 -1.75 -11.92
N ASN A 195 34.16 -0.53 -12.19
CA ASN A 195 35.49 -0.27 -12.73
C ASN A 195 36.54 0.00 -11.65
N THR A 196 36.13 0.14 -10.38
CA THR A 196 37.04 0.31 -9.25
C THR A 196 37.36 -1.05 -8.66
N SER A 197 38.60 -1.52 -8.82
CA SER A 197 39.08 -2.73 -8.14
C SER A 197 39.88 -2.35 -6.90
N VAL A 198 39.68 -3.11 -5.83
CA VAL A 198 40.45 -3.00 -4.59
C VAL A 198 41.22 -4.29 -4.41
N GLY A 199 42.55 -4.21 -4.42
CA GLY A 199 43.41 -5.37 -4.20
C GLY A 199 43.51 -5.71 -2.71
N ALA A 200 44.02 -6.90 -2.40
CA ALA A 200 44.29 -7.34 -1.03
C ALA A 200 45.55 -6.67 -0.45
N ASN A 201 45.63 -5.35 -0.47
CA ASN A 201 46.75 -4.60 0.10
C ASN A 201 46.68 -4.61 1.64
N LYS A 202 47.78 -4.20 2.30
CA LYS A 202 47.87 -4.21 3.77
C LYS A 202 46.78 -3.38 4.46
N GLU A 203 46.37 -2.26 3.86
CA GLU A 203 45.35 -1.37 4.43
C GLU A 203 43.95 -2.02 4.41
N ILE A 204 43.59 -2.63 3.27
CA ILE A 204 42.32 -3.36 3.10
C ILE A 204 42.30 -4.60 4.00
N GLN A 205 43.39 -5.36 4.07
CA GLN A 205 43.48 -6.52 4.97
C GLN A 205 43.32 -6.11 6.43
N HIS A 206 44.01 -5.04 6.86
CA HIS A 206 43.88 -4.53 8.22
C HIS A 206 42.44 -4.06 8.53
N PHE A 207 41.77 -3.39 7.59
CA PHE A 207 40.38 -2.98 7.74
C PHE A 207 39.42 -4.17 7.91
N LEU A 208 39.60 -5.23 7.10
CA LEU A 208 38.76 -6.43 7.15
C LEU A 208 38.99 -7.27 8.41
N GLU A 209 40.21 -7.30 8.95
CA GLU A 209 40.53 -8.00 10.22
C GLU A 209 40.04 -7.24 11.46
N ALA A 210 39.85 -5.92 11.36
CA ALA A 210 39.38 -5.06 12.44
C ALA A 210 37.85 -4.91 12.50
N SER A 211 37.12 -5.44 11.50
CA SER A 211 35.65 -5.42 11.39
C SER A 211 35.04 -6.72 11.91
#